data_AF-A0A413E6K1-F1
#
_entry.id   AF-A0A413E6K1-F1
#
_cell.length_a   1.000
_cell.length_b   1.000
_cell.length_c   1.000
_cell.angle_alpha   90.00
_cell.angle_beta   90.00
_cell.angle_gamma   90.00
#
_symmetry.space_group_name_H-M   'P 1'
#
loop_
_entity.id
_entity.type
_entity.pdbx_description
1 polymer ?
#
loop_
_entity_poly.entity_id
_entity_poly.type
_entity_poly.pdbx_seq_one_letter_code
_entity_poly.pdbx_strand_id
1 'polypeptide(L)'
;MSELKNLSAILEGGAVPAGYNGKAIGKLSKTYLKLENRKVVNLYPIRTVMHEDSRYCLYACPLKGTEIDEATLQSIKAEVDTLEIGEIRYDSVQSCGYDYYIVDPDTGRHILTGQRDMDSVMEISDHYDGVILFSKSVFSPRKANQLDCAYALIGIEKQPNEFKIEAIPNSAIGQAPTILEFEAPQESPAVEKYRSAMTVLSIIITAALLIWYFFIK
;
A
#
# COMPACT_ATOMS: atom_id res chain seq x y z
N MET A 1 -1.86 19.00 -21.18
CA MET A 1 -1.42 17.60 -21.41
C MET A 1 -1.66 16.87 -20.10
N SER A 2 -2.41 15.75 -20.07
CA SER A 2 -2.72 15.09 -18.79
C SER A 2 -1.44 14.58 -18.12
N GLU A 3 -1.37 14.65 -16.78
CA GLU A 3 -0.17 14.28 -16.00
C GLU A 3 0.30 12.85 -16.34
N LEU A 4 -0.64 11.93 -16.57
CA LEU A 4 -0.37 10.56 -17.04
C LEU A 4 0.44 10.51 -18.35
N LYS A 5 0.13 11.38 -19.32
CA LYS A 5 0.86 11.43 -20.60
C LYS A 5 2.28 11.94 -20.39
N ASN A 6 2.47 12.92 -19.50
CA ASN A 6 3.80 13.42 -19.15
C ASN A 6 4.62 12.32 -18.46
N LEU A 7 4.05 11.63 -17.46
CA LEU A 7 4.71 10.54 -16.76
C LEU A 7 5.08 9.39 -17.70
N SER A 8 4.18 8.99 -18.60
CA SER A 8 4.49 7.97 -19.61
C SER A 8 5.68 8.38 -20.49
N ALA A 9 5.70 9.63 -20.99
CA ALA A 9 6.80 10.12 -21.82
C ALA A 9 8.14 10.14 -21.08
N ILE A 10 8.13 10.51 -19.79
CA ILE A 10 9.33 10.48 -18.93
C ILE A 10 9.83 9.03 -18.75
N LEU A 11 8.93 8.09 -18.47
CA LEU A 11 9.27 6.68 -18.29
C LEU A 11 9.77 6.02 -19.58
N GLU A 12 9.40 6.55 -20.75
CA GLU A 12 9.90 6.12 -22.06
C GLU A 12 11.29 6.67 -22.43
N GLY A 13 11.92 7.45 -21.54
CA GLY A 13 13.25 8.02 -21.76
C GLY A 13 13.24 9.53 -22.05
N GLY A 14 12.10 10.19 -21.86
CA GLY A 14 12.00 11.64 -21.89
C GLY A 14 12.85 12.33 -20.81
N ALA A 15 13.05 13.64 -20.97
CA ALA A 15 13.80 14.44 -20.02
C ALA A 15 13.10 14.47 -18.64
N VAL A 16 13.86 14.20 -17.58
CA VAL A 16 13.34 14.23 -16.21
C VAL A 16 13.20 15.69 -15.75
N PRO A 17 12.00 16.16 -15.36
CA PRO A 17 11.79 17.52 -14.91
C PRO A 17 12.58 17.87 -13.63
N ALA A 18 12.85 19.16 -13.43
CA ALA A 18 13.42 19.64 -12.18
C ALA A 18 12.45 19.35 -11.01
N GLY A 19 12.98 18.83 -9.90
CA GLY A 19 12.19 18.43 -8.72
C GLY A 19 11.82 16.94 -8.68
N TYR A 20 11.90 16.23 -9.81
CA TYR A 20 11.74 14.78 -9.83
C TYR A 20 13.01 14.10 -9.30
N ASN A 21 12.83 12.96 -8.63
CA ASN A 21 13.94 12.14 -8.19
C ASN A 21 14.46 11.30 -9.37
N GLY A 22 15.46 11.79 -10.08
CA GLY A 22 16.02 11.13 -11.27
C GLY A 22 16.47 9.68 -11.04
N LYS A 23 16.94 9.32 -9.83
CA LYS A 23 17.31 7.93 -9.50
C LYS A 23 16.08 7.04 -9.40
N ALA A 24 15.01 7.51 -8.75
CA ALA A 24 13.75 6.78 -8.64
C ALA A 24 13.10 6.61 -10.03
N ILE A 25 13.03 7.69 -10.81
CA ILE A 25 12.53 7.67 -12.19
C ILE A 25 13.33 6.71 -13.07
N GLY A 26 14.66 6.70 -12.97
CA GLY A 26 15.50 5.75 -13.71
C GLY A 26 15.23 4.28 -13.36
N LYS A 27 14.85 3.97 -12.11
CA LYS A 27 14.42 2.63 -11.71
C LYS A 27 13.04 2.30 -12.28
N LEU A 28 12.09 3.22 -12.17
CA LEU A 28 10.73 3.05 -12.67
C LEU A 28 10.71 2.88 -14.20
N SER A 29 11.50 3.67 -14.94
CA SER A 29 11.64 3.57 -16.40
C SER A 29 12.18 2.20 -16.83
N LYS A 30 13.19 1.67 -16.13
CA LYS A 30 13.70 0.31 -16.40
C LYS A 30 12.65 -0.77 -16.17
N THR A 31 11.80 -0.62 -15.16
CA THR A 31 10.68 -1.54 -14.93
C THR A 31 9.64 -1.37 -16.05
N TYR A 32 9.20 -0.13 -16.30
CA TYR A 32 8.19 0.21 -17.30
C TYR A 32 8.53 -0.36 -18.68
N LEU A 33 9.75 -0.15 -19.15
CA LEU A 33 10.18 -0.56 -20.49
C LEU A 33 10.22 -2.08 -20.70
N LYS A 34 10.23 -2.89 -19.63
CA LYS A 34 10.17 -4.35 -19.70
C LYS A 34 8.74 -4.88 -19.80
N LEU A 35 7.74 -4.07 -19.44
CA LEU A 35 6.35 -4.49 -19.42
C LEU A 35 5.74 -4.41 -20.82
N GLU A 36 4.97 -5.44 -21.17
CA GLU A 36 4.12 -5.44 -22.35
C GLU A 36 2.80 -4.70 -22.04
N ASN A 37 2.20 -4.06 -23.05
CA ASN A 37 0.97 -3.26 -22.89
C ASN A 37 1.02 -2.24 -21.74
N ARG A 38 2.21 -1.71 -21.48
CA ARG A 38 2.50 -0.81 -20.38
C ARG A 38 1.73 0.50 -20.48
N LYS A 39 1.26 1.00 -19.33
CA LYS A 39 0.63 2.31 -19.18
C LYS A 39 0.82 2.87 -17.78
N VAL A 40 0.59 4.17 -17.65
CA VAL A 40 0.50 4.86 -16.36
C VAL A 40 -0.97 5.13 -16.06
N VAL A 41 -1.38 4.87 -14.83
CA VAL A 41 -2.76 5.02 -14.36
C VAL A 41 -2.81 5.82 -13.05
N ASN A 42 -3.97 6.38 -12.73
CA ASN A 42 -4.24 6.91 -11.39
C ASN A 42 -4.29 5.76 -10.38
N LEU A 43 -3.85 6.04 -9.17
CA LEU A 43 -3.85 5.10 -8.05
C LEU A 43 -4.57 5.76 -6.87
N TYR A 44 -5.48 5.02 -6.25
CA TYR A 44 -6.38 5.57 -5.24
C TYR A 44 -6.09 4.91 -3.89
N PRO A 45 -5.51 5.62 -2.90
CA PRO A 45 -5.42 5.11 -1.54
C PRO A 45 -6.83 5.00 -0.96
N ILE A 46 -7.24 3.78 -0.60
CA ILE A 46 -8.59 3.50 -0.08
C ILE A 46 -8.59 3.54 1.45
N ARG A 47 -7.64 2.81 2.07
CA ARG A 47 -7.51 2.72 3.52
C ARG A 47 -6.05 2.61 3.94
N THR A 48 -5.69 3.36 4.97
CA THR A 48 -4.34 3.44 5.52
C THR A 48 -4.36 3.02 6.97
N VAL A 49 -3.57 2.00 7.31
CA VAL A 49 -3.54 1.42 8.66
C VAL A 49 -2.11 1.30 9.17
N MET A 50 -1.94 1.27 10.48
CA MET A 50 -0.68 1.01 11.15
C MET A 50 -0.77 -0.18 12.07
N HIS A 51 0.33 -0.91 12.19
CA HIS A 51 0.50 -1.97 13.17
C HIS A 51 1.96 -2.02 13.56
N GLU A 52 2.24 -1.87 14.86
CA GLU A 52 3.60 -1.70 15.38
C GLU A 52 4.34 -0.55 14.63
N ASP A 53 5.57 -0.80 14.19
CA ASP A 53 6.39 0.15 13.41
C ASP A 53 6.06 0.17 11.92
N SER A 54 5.09 -0.65 11.48
CA SER A 54 4.74 -0.77 10.07
C SER A 54 3.59 0.16 9.70
N ARG A 55 3.58 0.59 8.45
CA ARG A 55 2.51 1.36 7.80
C ARG A 55 2.06 0.62 6.57
N TYR A 56 0.76 0.61 6.34
CA TYR A 56 0.13 -0.09 5.24
C TYR A 56 -0.83 0.85 4.52
N CYS A 57 -0.92 0.72 3.21
CA CYS A 57 -1.90 1.41 2.39
C CYS A 57 -2.48 0.42 1.40
N LEU A 58 -3.80 0.24 1.46
CA LEU A 58 -4.58 -0.49 0.47
C LEU A 58 -4.98 0.48 -0.64
N TYR A 59 -4.68 0.13 -1.87
CA TYR A 59 -5.01 0.92 -3.06
C TYR A 59 -6.06 0.24 -3.91
N ALA A 60 -6.79 1.04 -4.68
CA ALA A 60 -7.51 0.60 -5.86
C ALA A 60 -6.79 1.07 -7.12
N CYS A 61 -6.61 0.17 -8.08
CA CYS A 61 -5.90 0.42 -9.33
C CYS A 61 -6.76 -0.01 -10.54
N PRO A 62 -6.99 0.88 -11.52
CA PRO A 62 -7.73 0.52 -12.72
C PRO A 62 -6.85 -0.32 -13.67
N LEU A 63 -7.28 -1.55 -13.95
CA LEU A 63 -6.65 -2.43 -14.92
C LEU A 63 -7.02 -2.08 -16.36
N LYS A 64 -8.29 -1.74 -16.64
CA LYS A 64 -8.79 -1.53 -18.01
C LYS A 64 -8.61 -0.08 -18.49
N GLY A 65 -8.86 0.88 -17.62
CA GLY A 65 -8.76 2.32 -17.89
C GLY A 65 -7.53 2.99 -17.28
N THR A 66 -7.64 4.28 -17.03
CA THR A 66 -6.65 5.08 -16.28
C THR A 66 -7.24 5.69 -15.00
N GLU A 67 -8.55 5.58 -14.80
CA GLU A 67 -9.33 6.19 -13.73
C GLU A 67 -10.40 5.20 -13.25
N ILE A 68 -10.83 5.37 -12.00
CA ILE A 68 -11.98 4.69 -11.40
C ILE A 68 -13.00 5.78 -11.09
N ASP A 69 -14.28 5.57 -11.40
CA ASP A 69 -15.32 6.55 -11.09
C ASP A 69 -15.59 6.63 -9.58
N GLU A 70 -16.09 7.78 -9.14
CA GLU A 70 -16.30 8.08 -7.74
C GLU A 70 -17.29 7.11 -7.07
N ALA A 71 -18.34 6.67 -7.77
CA ALA A 71 -19.34 5.78 -7.17
C ALA A 71 -18.73 4.42 -6.88
N THR A 72 -17.92 3.89 -7.80
CA THR A 72 -17.15 2.66 -7.60
C THR A 72 -16.15 2.81 -6.45
N LEU A 73 -15.42 3.92 -6.36
CA LEU A 73 -14.47 4.18 -5.25
C LEU A 73 -15.18 4.21 -3.88
N GLN A 74 -16.34 4.83 -3.78
CA GLN A 74 -17.11 4.86 -2.53
C GLN A 74 -17.63 3.48 -2.15
N SER A 75 -18.04 2.67 -3.13
CA SER A 75 -18.45 1.27 -2.90
C SER A 75 -17.28 0.42 -2.38
N ILE A 76 -16.12 0.49 -3.04
CA ILE A 76 -14.89 -0.20 -2.62
C ILE A 76 -14.53 0.20 -1.18
N LYS A 77 -14.57 1.50 -0.89
CA LYS A 77 -14.26 2.01 0.45
C LYS A 77 -15.20 1.44 1.50
N ALA A 78 -16.50 1.38 1.23
CA ALA A 78 -17.48 0.83 2.16
C ALA A 78 -17.22 -0.65 2.50
N GLU A 79 -16.79 -1.46 1.52
CA GLU A 79 -16.43 -2.86 1.76
C GLU A 79 -15.08 -2.98 2.48
N VAL A 80 -14.06 -2.24 2.06
CA VAL A 80 -12.72 -2.25 2.68
C VAL A 80 -12.74 -1.76 4.14
N ASP A 81 -13.64 -0.84 4.49
CA ASP A 81 -13.81 -0.36 5.86
C ASP A 81 -14.35 -1.46 6.80
N THR A 82 -14.91 -2.55 6.27
CA THR A 82 -15.32 -3.72 7.07
C THR A 82 -14.17 -4.66 7.43
N LEU A 83 -13.04 -4.57 6.71
CA LEU A 83 -11.90 -5.46 6.92
C LEU A 83 -11.22 -5.21 8.27
N GLU A 84 -10.71 -6.27 8.88
CA GLU A 84 -9.80 -6.12 10.00
C GLU A 84 -8.43 -5.63 9.52
N ILE A 85 -7.71 -4.87 10.35
CA ILE A 85 -6.32 -4.46 10.06
C ILE A 85 -5.43 -5.68 9.73
N GLY A 86 -5.72 -6.83 10.34
CA GLY A 86 -5.02 -8.09 10.07
C GLY A 86 -5.10 -8.53 8.60
N GLU A 87 -6.22 -8.29 7.93
CA GLU A 87 -6.45 -8.70 6.54
C GLU A 87 -5.65 -7.82 5.57
N ILE A 88 -5.63 -6.50 5.78
CA ILE A 88 -4.79 -5.56 5.00
C ILE A 88 -3.30 -5.90 5.16
N ARG A 89 -2.89 -6.30 6.36
CA ARG A 89 -1.51 -6.73 6.62
C ARG A 89 -1.17 -8.02 5.88
N TYR A 90 -2.06 -9.00 5.95
CA TYR A 90 -1.88 -10.28 5.27
C TYR A 90 -1.78 -10.09 3.76
N ASP A 91 -2.70 -9.31 3.19
CA ASP A 91 -2.70 -8.91 1.79
C ASP A 91 -1.38 -8.25 1.38
N SER A 92 -0.81 -7.36 2.20
CA SER A 92 0.47 -6.72 1.87
C SER A 92 1.66 -7.68 1.75
N VAL A 93 1.56 -8.88 2.32
CA VAL A 93 2.54 -9.96 2.14
C VAL A 93 2.24 -10.73 0.86
N GLN A 94 0.96 -11.03 0.61
CA GLN A 94 0.51 -11.74 -0.59
C GLN A 94 0.79 -10.94 -1.87
N SER A 95 0.49 -9.64 -1.86
CA SER A 95 0.70 -8.70 -2.98
C SER A 95 2.17 -8.44 -3.32
N CYS A 96 3.11 -8.94 -2.51
CA CYS A 96 4.54 -9.00 -2.84
C CYS A 96 4.94 -10.28 -3.60
N GLY A 97 4.06 -11.28 -3.65
CA GLY A 97 4.23 -12.54 -4.37
C GLY A 97 3.96 -12.41 -5.87
N TYR A 98 4.52 -13.34 -6.64
CA TYR A 98 4.40 -13.34 -8.10
C TYR A 98 3.00 -13.74 -8.58
N ASP A 99 2.34 -14.65 -7.87
CA ASP A 99 1.07 -15.23 -8.32
C ASP A 99 -0.13 -14.30 -8.03
N TYR A 100 0.05 -13.27 -7.19
CA TYR A 100 -1.01 -12.33 -6.80
C TYR A 100 -1.60 -11.58 -7.99
N TYR A 101 -0.78 -11.21 -8.97
CA TYR A 101 -1.22 -10.41 -10.12
C TYR A 101 -1.47 -11.25 -11.37
N ILE A 102 -1.68 -12.56 -11.22
CA ILE A 102 -2.21 -13.39 -12.30
C ILE A 102 -3.72 -13.19 -12.34
N VAL A 103 -4.16 -12.28 -13.21
CA VAL A 103 -5.56 -11.85 -13.28
C VAL A 103 -6.12 -12.00 -14.68
N ASP A 104 -7.42 -12.19 -14.80
CA ASP A 104 -8.11 -12.15 -16.08
C ASP A 104 -8.03 -10.72 -16.65
N PRO A 105 -7.50 -10.53 -17.88
CA PRO A 105 -7.24 -9.19 -18.41
C PRO A 105 -8.51 -8.40 -18.74
N ASP A 106 -9.65 -9.07 -18.92
CA ASP A 106 -10.90 -8.44 -19.30
C ASP A 106 -11.70 -7.97 -18.08
N THR A 107 -11.63 -8.73 -16.99
CA THR A 107 -12.40 -8.54 -15.74
C THR A 107 -11.56 -8.10 -14.56
N GLY A 108 -10.25 -8.29 -14.58
CA GLY A 108 -9.34 -7.99 -13.46
C GLY A 108 -9.42 -8.97 -12.29
N ARG A 109 -10.18 -10.07 -12.43
CA ARG A 109 -10.35 -11.06 -11.37
C ARG A 109 -9.14 -11.96 -11.21
N HIS A 110 -8.84 -12.36 -9.98
CA HIS A 110 -7.71 -13.21 -9.65
C HIS A 110 -7.89 -14.63 -10.21
N ILE A 111 -6.88 -15.13 -10.94
CA ILE A 111 -6.85 -16.50 -11.47
C ILE A 111 -6.03 -17.36 -10.51
N LEU A 112 -6.72 -17.94 -9.53
CA LEU A 112 -6.09 -18.73 -8.47
C LEU A 112 -5.93 -20.20 -8.83
N THR A 113 -4.87 -20.83 -8.34
CA THR A 113 -4.64 -22.27 -8.52
C THR A 113 -5.29 -23.13 -7.43
N GLY A 114 -5.60 -22.55 -6.26
CA GLY A 114 -6.36 -23.19 -5.19
C GLY A 114 -7.21 -22.22 -4.36
N GLN A 115 -8.27 -22.75 -3.74
CA GLN A 115 -9.20 -21.94 -2.92
C GLN A 115 -8.57 -21.28 -1.68
N ARG A 116 -7.44 -21.78 -1.19
CA ARG A 116 -6.74 -21.22 -0.02
C ARG A 116 -5.84 -20.03 -0.34
N ASP A 117 -5.71 -19.70 -1.62
CA ASP A 117 -4.89 -18.59 -2.10
C ASP A 117 -5.69 -17.27 -2.11
N MET A 118 -7.01 -17.36 -1.94
CA MET A 118 -7.90 -16.21 -1.87
C MET A 118 -7.78 -15.53 -0.50
N ASP A 119 -7.54 -14.22 -0.50
CA ASP A 119 -7.61 -13.37 0.69
C ASP A 119 -8.76 -12.36 0.60
N SER A 120 -9.15 -11.79 1.73
CA SER A 120 -10.32 -10.90 1.82
C SER A 120 -10.21 -9.65 0.95
N VAL A 121 -8.99 -9.17 0.65
CA VAL A 121 -8.79 -8.02 -0.25
C VAL A 121 -8.98 -8.46 -1.71
N MET A 122 -8.48 -9.64 -2.09
CA MET A 122 -8.78 -10.23 -3.40
C MET A 122 -10.28 -10.47 -3.59
N GLU A 123 -10.98 -10.98 -2.58
CA GLU A 123 -12.43 -11.21 -2.64
C GLU A 123 -13.18 -9.92 -2.97
N ILE A 124 -12.88 -8.83 -2.25
CA ILE A 124 -13.47 -7.52 -2.53
C ILE A 124 -13.03 -7.02 -3.92
N SER A 125 -11.76 -7.20 -4.29
CA SER A 125 -11.26 -6.81 -5.61
C SER A 125 -12.07 -7.45 -6.74
N ASP A 126 -12.37 -8.74 -6.62
CA ASP A 126 -13.07 -9.53 -7.64
C ASP A 126 -14.56 -9.13 -7.81
N HIS A 127 -15.12 -8.34 -6.89
CA HIS A 127 -16.45 -7.74 -7.03
C HIS A 127 -16.48 -6.62 -8.09
N TYR A 128 -15.33 -6.02 -8.42
CA TYR A 128 -15.23 -4.82 -9.26
C TYR A 128 -14.50 -5.09 -10.58
N ASP A 129 -15.27 -5.15 -11.67
CA ASP A 129 -14.70 -5.40 -13.00
C ASP A 129 -13.66 -4.34 -13.40
N GLY A 130 -12.43 -4.79 -13.68
CA GLY A 130 -11.33 -3.97 -14.15
C GLY A 130 -10.66 -3.14 -13.06
N VAL A 131 -10.88 -3.46 -11.77
CA VAL A 131 -10.18 -2.85 -10.64
C VAL A 131 -9.42 -3.94 -9.87
N ILE A 132 -8.16 -3.65 -9.55
CA ILE A 132 -7.33 -4.49 -8.68
C ILE A 132 -7.11 -3.75 -7.37
N LEU A 133 -7.45 -4.39 -6.25
CA LEU A 133 -7.07 -3.96 -4.92
C LEU A 133 -5.77 -4.64 -4.51
N PHE A 134 -4.90 -3.91 -3.82
CA PHE A 134 -3.68 -4.47 -3.24
C PHE A 134 -3.14 -3.55 -2.16
N SER A 135 -2.43 -4.12 -1.19
CA SER A 135 -1.81 -3.39 -0.10
C SER A 135 -0.30 -3.30 -0.27
N LYS A 136 0.29 -2.13 -0.02
CA LYS A 136 1.75 -2.00 0.17
C LYS A 136 2.08 -1.68 1.61
N SER A 137 3.28 -2.07 2.02
CA SER A 137 3.77 -1.85 3.38
C SER A 137 5.12 -1.15 3.40
N VAL A 138 5.39 -0.43 4.49
CA VAL A 138 6.73 0.02 4.87
C VAL A 138 6.95 -0.28 6.35
N PHE A 139 8.12 -0.83 6.69
CA PHE A 139 8.48 -1.25 8.04
C PHE A 139 9.14 -0.13 8.87
N SER A 140 8.78 1.13 8.61
CA SER A 140 9.23 2.26 9.41
C SER A 140 8.30 3.45 9.21
N PRO A 141 7.88 4.15 10.29
CA PRO A 141 7.05 5.35 10.16
C PRO A 141 7.74 6.46 9.35
N ARG A 142 9.07 6.51 9.37
CA ARG A 142 9.87 7.49 8.61
C ARG A 142 9.78 7.30 7.09
N LYS A 143 9.27 6.15 6.63
CA LYS A 143 9.09 5.81 5.22
C LYS A 143 7.63 5.89 4.77
N ALA A 144 6.72 6.36 5.63
CA ALA A 144 5.28 6.43 5.32
C ALA A 144 4.99 7.22 4.04
N ASN A 145 5.80 8.23 3.72
CA ASN A 145 5.71 9.00 2.49
C ASN A 145 5.95 8.19 1.20
N GLN A 146 6.47 6.96 1.29
CA GLN A 146 6.58 6.05 0.15
C GLN A 146 5.25 5.39 -0.20
N LEU A 147 4.26 5.45 0.70
CA LEU A 147 2.89 5.00 0.47
C LEU A 147 1.99 6.15 -0.04
N ASP A 148 2.48 7.39 -0.07
CA ASP A 148 1.74 8.48 -0.70
C ASP A 148 1.99 8.42 -2.21
N CYS A 149 1.07 7.74 -2.92
CA CYS A 149 1.17 7.46 -4.35
C CYS A 149 -0.16 7.81 -5.03
N ALA A 150 -0.14 8.78 -5.94
CA ALA A 150 -1.28 9.13 -6.77
C ALA A 150 -1.32 8.37 -8.11
N TYR A 151 -0.24 7.69 -8.48
CA TYR A 151 -0.10 7.00 -9.76
C TYR A 151 0.56 5.63 -9.61
N ALA A 152 0.32 4.77 -10.58
CA ALA A 152 1.03 3.51 -10.75
C ALA A 152 1.40 3.31 -12.22
N LEU A 153 2.45 2.53 -12.46
CA LEU A 153 2.64 1.88 -13.75
C LEU A 153 2.08 0.47 -13.70
N ILE A 154 1.50 0.05 -14.81
CA ILE A 154 0.92 -1.27 -14.99
C ILE A 154 1.27 -1.84 -16.36
N GLY A 155 1.44 -3.15 -16.44
CA GLY A 155 1.61 -3.89 -17.69
C GLY A 155 1.86 -5.36 -17.41
N ILE A 156 1.99 -6.16 -18.46
CA ILE A 156 2.25 -7.59 -18.35
C ILE A 156 3.75 -7.79 -18.15
N GLU A 157 4.13 -8.42 -17.04
CA GLU A 157 5.52 -8.80 -16.74
C GLU A 157 5.84 -10.18 -17.30
N LYS A 158 4.86 -11.09 -17.32
CA LYS A 158 5.03 -12.43 -17.89
C LYS A 158 3.72 -12.96 -18.49
N GLN A 159 3.85 -13.54 -19.67
CA GLN A 159 2.73 -14.17 -20.36
C GLN A 159 2.26 -15.46 -19.63
N PRO A 160 0.96 -15.78 -19.64
CA PRO A 160 -0.09 -15.07 -20.37
C PRO A 160 -0.63 -13.82 -19.67
N ASN A 161 -0.76 -13.84 -18.34
CA ASN A 161 -1.61 -12.90 -17.61
C ASN A 161 -0.98 -12.38 -16.30
N GLU A 162 0.34 -12.52 -16.12
CA GLU A 162 1.02 -12.02 -14.91
C GLU A 162 1.30 -10.52 -15.07
N PHE A 163 0.48 -9.71 -14.41
CA PHE A 163 0.63 -8.25 -14.40
C PHE A 163 1.67 -7.83 -13.37
N LYS A 164 2.23 -6.64 -13.59
CA LYS A 164 3.00 -5.91 -12.59
C LYS A 164 2.37 -4.56 -12.38
N ILE A 165 2.08 -4.26 -11.11
CA ILE A 165 1.66 -2.93 -10.66
C ILE A 165 2.76 -2.37 -9.78
N GLU A 166 3.32 -1.22 -10.16
CA GLU A 166 4.29 -0.51 -9.33
C GLU A 166 3.79 0.90 -9.04
N ALA A 167 3.38 1.12 -7.79
CA ALA A 167 3.01 2.43 -7.27
C ALA A 167 4.18 3.41 -7.36
N ILE A 168 3.89 4.64 -7.78
CA ILE A 168 4.85 5.73 -7.94
C ILE A 168 4.70 6.69 -6.77
N PRO A 169 5.66 6.75 -5.84
CA PRO A 169 5.60 7.70 -4.74
C PRO A 169 5.55 9.15 -5.24
N ASN A 170 4.72 9.98 -4.65
CA ASN A 170 4.60 11.40 -4.97
C ASN A 170 5.96 12.12 -4.84
N SER A 171 6.75 11.70 -3.84
CA SER A 171 8.13 12.16 -3.66
C SER A 171 9.09 11.82 -4.81
N ALA A 172 8.79 10.81 -5.64
CA ALA A 172 9.59 10.48 -6.82
C ALA A 172 9.33 11.46 -7.98
N ILE A 173 8.12 12.01 -8.05
CA ILE A 173 7.65 12.91 -9.12
C ILE A 173 7.52 14.36 -8.66
N GLY A 174 8.17 14.71 -7.55
CA GLY A 174 8.19 16.09 -7.03
C GLY A 174 6.83 16.62 -6.59
N GLN A 175 5.85 15.75 -6.39
CA GLN A 175 4.54 16.14 -5.87
C GLN A 175 4.62 16.38 -4.35
N ALA A 176 3.81 17.35 -3.88
CA ALA A 176 3.70 17.62 -2.46
C ALA A 176 3.10 16.41 -1.73
N PRO A 177 3.55 16.10 -0.51
CA PRO A 177 2.99 15.00 0.25
C PRO A 177 1.51 15.24 0.55
N THR A 178 0.68 14.25 0.26
CA THR A 178 -0.66 14.14 0.84
C THR A 178 -0.48 13.67 2.28
N ILE A 179 -1.17 14.31 3.23
CA ILE A 179 -1.17 13.84 4.62
C ILE A 179 -1.97 12.54 4.66
N LEU A 180 -1.27 11.40 4.76
CA LEU A 180 -1.89 10.11 5.02
C LEU A 180 -2.08 9.92 6.53
N GLU A 181 -3.33 9.74 6.95
CA GLU A 181 -3.68 9.38 8.32
C GLU A 181 -3.72 7.87 8.46
N PHE A 182 -2.96 7.30 9.39
CA PHE A 182 -2.89 5.86 9.58
C PHE A 182 -3.72 5.44 10.79
N GLU A 183 -4.75 4.64 10.54
CA GLU A 183 -5.61 4.05 11.56
C GLU A 183 -4.81 3.06 12.41
N ALA A 184 -4.80 3.27 13.73
CA ALA A 184 -4.18 2.33 14.67
C ALA A 184 -5.15 1.20 15.02
N PRO A 185 -4.66 0.02 15.44
CA PRO A 185 -5.53 -1.04 15.93
C PRO A 185 -6.33 -0.51 17.11
N GLN A 186 -7.63 -0.79 17.14
CA GLN A 186 -8.41 -0.58 18.35
C GLN A 186 -7.85 -1.49 19.44
N GLU A 187 -7.20 -0.89 20.45
CA GLU A 187 -6.77 -1.63 21.63
C GLU A 187 -8.01 -2.12 22.36
N SER A 188 -8.06 -3.42 22.67
CA SER A 188 -9.15 -3.92 23.51
C SER A 188 -9.02 -3.31 24.91
N PRO A 189 -10.14 -3.10 25.64
CA PRO A 189 -10.11 -2.57 27.01
C PRO A 189 -9.24 -3.41 27.97
N ALA A 190 -9.02 -4.69 27.65
CA ALA A 190 -8.14 -5.57 28.42
C ALA A 190 -6.65 -5.27 28.20
N VAL A 191 -6.26 -4.97 26.94
CA VAL A 191 -4.88 -4.62 26.58
C VAL A 191 -4.50 -3.26 27.17
N GLU A 192 -5.41 -2.29 27.12
CA GLU A 192 -5.21 -0.98 27.76
C GLU A 192 -4.97 -1.13 29.28
N LYS A 193 -5.81 -1.92 29.96
CA LYS A 193 -5.67 -2.20 31.40
C LYS A 193 -4.36 -2.89 31.73
N TYR A 194 -3.96 -3.88 30.92
CA TYR A 194 -2.69 -4.58 31.10
C TYR A 194 -1.49 -3.64 30.93
N ARG A 195 -1.50 -2.81 29.87
CA ARG A 195 -0.43 -1.84 29.60
C ARG A 195 -0.34 -0.80 30.73
N SER A 196 -1.47 -0.30 31.19
CA SER A 196 -1.55 0.60 32.35
C SER A 196 -0.94 -0.06 33.60
N ALA A 197 -1.33 -1.29 33.91
CA ALA A 197 -0.82 -2.04 35.07
C ALA A 197 0.70 -2.28 34.98
N MET A 198 1.22 -2.69 33.82
CA MET A 198 2.65 -2.87 33.61
C MET A 198 3.44 -1.57 33.71
N THR A 199 2.88 -0.45 33.24
CA THR A 199 3.49 0.87 33.37
C THR A 199 3.63 1.27 34.84
N VAL A 200 2.56 1.11 35.62
CA VAL A 200 2.57 1.39 37.06
C VAL A 200 3.58 0.49 37.79
N LEU A 201 3.58 -0.81 37.47
CA LEU A 201 4.53 -1.76 38.07
C LEU A 201 5.99 -1.36 37.79
N SER A 202 6.29 -0.94 36.55
CA SER A 202 7.63 -0.50 36.17
C SER A 202 8.08 0.72 36.98
N ILE A 203 7.19 1.70 37.18
CA ILE A 203 7.47 2.90 38.00
C ILE A 203 7.75 2.52 39.45
N ILE A 204 6.95 1.62 40.03
CA ILE A 204 7.15 1.15 41.41
C ILE A 204 8.50 0.47 41.56
N ILE A 205 8.86 -0.42 40.61
CA ILE A 205 10.15 -1.12 40.62
C ILE A 205 11.31 -0.12 40.48
N THR A 206 11.22 0.83 39.54
CA THR A 206 12.24 1.85 39.35
C THR A 206 12.41 2.73 40.60
N ALA A 207 11.30 3.16 41.22
CA ALA A 207 11.34 3.95 42.45
C ALA A 207 11.96 3.16 43.62
N ALA A 208 11.59 1.90 43.79
CA ALA A 208 12.16 1.03 44.82
C ALA A 208 13.67 0.82 44.63
N LEU A 209 14.12 0.61 43.38
CA LEU A 209 15.53 0.50 43.05
C LEU A 209 16.30 1.79 43.33
N LEU A 210 15.73 2.95 43.00
CA LEU A 210 16.34 4.25 43.29
C LEU A 210 16.44 4.50 44.80
N ILE A 211 15.38 4.20 45.56
CA ILE A 211 15.38 4.35 47.02
C ILE A 211 16.44 3.45 47.64
N TRP A 212 16.50 2.17 47.23
CA TRP A 212 17.51 1.25 47.73
C TRP A 212 18.94 1.71 47.40
N TYR A 213 19.17 2.16 46.16
CA TYR A 213 20.49 2.60 45.70
C TYR A 213 20.99 3.86 46.40
N PHE A 214 20.11 4.82 46.71
CA PHE A 214 20.50 6.12 47.28
C PHE A 214 20.38 6.21 48.81
N PHE A 215 19.54 5.38 49.46
CA PHE A 215 19.23 5.54 50.89
C PHE A 215 19.50 4.31 51.76
N ILE A 216 19.70 3.12 51.17
CA ILE A 216 19.89 1.87 51.93
C ILE A 216 21.28 1.26 51.67
N LYS A 217 21.97 1.71 50.62
CA LYS A 217 23.37 1.38 50.36
C LYS A 217 24.33 2.34 51.06
#